data_AF-A0A8I0MWX8-F1
#
_entry.id   AF-A0A8I0MWX8-F1
#
_cell.length_a   1.000
_cell.length_b   1.000
_cell.length_c   1.000
_cell.angle_alpha   90.00
_cell.angle_beta   90.00
_cell.angle_gamma   90.00
#
_symmetry.space_group_name_H-M   'P 1'
#
loop_
_entity.id
_entity.type
_entity.pdbx_description
1 polymer ?
#
loop_
_entity_poly.entity_id
_entity_poly.type
_entity_poly.pdbx_seq_one_letter_code
_entity_poly.pdbx_strand_id
1 'polypeptide(L)'
;MTKPLLKQVVVLILAILFLSGCGSDEDAVRGDKDTPGYAATMYFDALYNQKNLNAAMEISTPRHARIMRSYGTASQFARNLVNMQYDEVTIEVDMTNQSLREQYGNTAKINLIFTGQLHGEQVDDMRSVSMVRKKGKWYVDKVLADPFAR
;
A
#
# COMPACT_ATOMS: atom_id res chain seq x y z
N MET A 1 33.78 -39.35 -25.26
CA MET A 1 34.35 -38.38 -24.29
C MET A 1 33.49 -37.11 -24.32
N THR A 2 32.28 -37.11 -23.72
CA THR A 2 31.28 -36.02 -23.91
C THR A 2 30.42 -35.73 -22.66
N LYS A 3 30.78 -36.27 -21.49
CA LYS A 3 29.96 -36.16 -20.27
C LYS A 3 30.12 -34.88 -19.40
N PRO A 4 31.15 -34.02 -19.50
CA PRO A 4 31.28 -32.89 -18.58
C PRO A 4 30.43 -31.68 -18.98
N LEU A 5 30.12 -31.53 -20.27
CA LEU A 5 29.38 -30.38 -20.80
C LEU A 5 27.92 -30.36 -20.33
N LEU A 6 27.26 -31.52 -20.23
CA LEU A 6 25.87 -31.60 -19.77
C LEU A 6 25.74 -31.23 -18.27
N LYS A 7 26.72 -31.60 -17.43
CA LYS A 7 26.75 -31.23 -16.01
C LYS A 7 26.94 -29.72 -15.81
N GLN A 8 27.80 -29.09 -16.61
CA GLN A 8 28.02 -27.64 -16.52
C GLN A 8 26.79 -26.83 -16.95
N VAL A 9 26.07 -27.30 -17.98
CA VAL A 9 24.81 -26.67 -18.43
C VAL A 9 23.72 -26.76 -17.35
N VAL A 10 23.59 -27.90 -16.65
CA VAL A 10 22.59 -28.07 -15.57
C VAL A 10 22.88 -27.16 -14.37
N VAL A 11 24.15 -26.98 -13.99
CA VAL A 11 24.54 -26.05 -12.91
C VAL A 11 24.27 -24.60 -13.30
N LEU A 12 24.48 -24.24 -14.57
CA LEU A 12 24.22 -22.90 -15.08
C LEU A 12 22.72 -22.58 -15.12
N ILE A 13 21.86 -23.53 -15.49
CA ILE A 13 20.40 -23.38 -15.51
C ILE A 13 19.84 -23.25 -14.07
N LEU A 14 20.40 -23.99 -13.11
CA LEU A 14 19.99 -23.90 -11.71
C LEU A 14 20.37 -22.55 -11.07
N ALA A 15 21.47 -21.93 -11.50
CA ALA A 15 21.90 -20.60 -11.04
C ALA A 15 20.99 -19.47 -11.55
N ILE A 16 20.39 -19.63 -12.74
CA ILE A 16 19.47 -18.64 -13.34
C ILE A 16 18.13 -18.61 -12.59
N LEU A 17 17.71 -19.73 -11.98
CA LEU A 17 16.48 -19.81 -11.18
C LEU A 17 16.57 -19.06 -9.84
N PHE A 18 17.77 -18.69 -9.38
CA PHE A 18 17.96 -17.85 -8.19
C PHE A 18 18.01 -16.34 -8.49
N LEU A 19 17.93 -15.95 -9.76
CA LEU A 19 17.93 -14.55 -10.19
C LEU A 19 16.51 -13.95 -10.34
N SER A 20 15.47 -14.63 -9.86
CA SER A 20 14.17 -13.99 -9.62
C SER A 20 14.32 -13.01 -8.46
N GLY A 21 14.86 -11.84 -8.76
CA GLY A 21 14.81 -10.66 -7.90
C GLY A 21 13.35 -10.28 -7.70
N CYS A 22 12.94 -10.22 -6.44
CA CYS A 22 11.69 -9.59 -6.04
C CYS A 22 11.86 -8.09 -6.30
N GLY A 23 11.49 -7.65 -7.50
CA GLY A 23 11.31 -6.23 -7.81
C GLY A 23 10.08 -5.76 -7.05
N SER A 24 10.28 -5.15 -5.89
CA SER A 24 9.29 -4.21 -5.38
C SER A 24 9.40 -2.98 -6.27
N ASP A 25 8.40 -2.74 -7.11
CA ASP A 25 8.31 -1.54 -7.94
C ASP A 25 8.19 -0.31 -7.03
N GLU A 26 9.34 0.23 -6.60
CA GLU A 26 9.43 1.42 -5.75
C GLU A 26 9.00 2.70 -6.50
N ASP A 27 8.85 2.61 -7.82
CA ASP A 27 8.67 3.74 -8.73
C ASP A 27 7.20 4.12 -8.98
N ALA A 28 6.23 3.36 -8.46
CA ALA A 28 4.81 3.65 -8.65
C ALA A 28 4.35 4.90 -7.85
N VAL A 29 5.03 5.26 -6.76
CA VAL A 29 4.59 6.35 -5.86
C VAL A 29 5.56 7.53 -5.93
N ARG A 30 5.19 8.56 -6.70
CA ARG A 30 5.95 9.81 -6.84
C ARG A 30 5.73 10.72 -5.63
N GLY A 31 6.79 11.17 -4.95
CA GLY A 31 6.68 12.16 -3.88
C GLY A 31 7.84 12.15 -2.88
N ASP A 32 7.82 13.10 -1.94
CA ASP A 32 8.76 13.14 -0.81
C ASP A 32 8.42 12.01 0.19
N LYS A 33 9.40 11.11 0.38
CA LYS A 33 9.28 9.88 1.18
C LYS A 33 9.03 10.14 2.67
N ASP A 34 9.36 11.33 3.17
CA ASP A 34 9.22 11.68 4.59
C ASP A 34 7.86 12.33 4.93
N THR A 35 6.95 12.43 3.96
CA THR A 35 5.63 13.02 4.15
C THR A 35 4.60 12.01 4.68
N PRO A 36 3.61 12.47 5.47
CA PRO A 36 2.50 11.61 5.85
C PRO A 36 1.66 11.16 4.64
N GLY A 37 1.61 11.99 3.59
CA GLY A 37 0.95 11.65 2.32
C GLY A 37 1.58 10.43 1.66
N TYR A 38 2.90 10.44 1.48
CA TYR A 38 3.62 9.29 0.92
C TYR A 38 3.41 8.01 1.73
N ALA A 39 3.54 8.07 3.06
CA ALA A 39 3.32 6.92 3.93
C ALA A 39 1.87 6.39 3.83
N ALA A 40 0.89 7.29 3.71
CA ALA A 40 -0.50 6.91 3.52
C ALA A 40 -0.73 6.23 2.15
N THR A 41 -0.15 6.77 1.08
CA THR A 41 -0.21 6.16 -0.26
C THR A 41 0.42 4.77 -0.25
N MET A 42 1.62 4.61 0.31
CA MET A 42 2.30 3.31 0.41
C MET A 42 1.50 2.28 1.20
N TYR A 43 0.82 2.71 2.27
CA TYR A 43 -0.07 1.83 3.04
C TYR A 43 -1.21 1.26 2.19
N PHE A 44 -1.86 2.10 1.37
CA PHE A 44 -2.96 1.65 0.52
C PHE A 44 -2.47 0.91 -0.73
N ASP A 45 -1.34 1.29 -1.30
CA ASP A 45 -0.71 0.56 -2.40
C ASP A 45 -0.37 -0.88 -2.00
N ALA A 46 0.18 -1.06 -0.80
CA ALA A 46 0.42 -2.37 -0.21
C ALA A 46 -0.87 -3.20 -0.09
N LEU A 47 -2.01 -2.58 0.26
CA LEU A 47 -3.28 -3.27 0.40
C LEU A 47 -3.94 -3.61 -0.93
N TYR A 48 -3.96 -2.67 -1.87
CA TYR A 48 -4.76 -2.76 -3.08
C TYR A 48 -4.01 -3.25 -4.29
N ASN A 49 -2.76 -2.83 -4.49
CA ASN A 49 -1.99 -3.19 -5.67
C ASN A 49 -1.08 -4.39 -5.37
N GLN A 50 -0.31 -4.32 -4.28
CA GLN A 50 0.62 -5.40 -3.91
C GLN A 50 -0.08 -6.60 -3.24
N LYS A 51 -1.32 -6.42 -2.76
CA LYS A 51 -2.09 -7.41 -1.97
C LYS A 51 -1.30 -7.97 -0.78
N ASN A 52 -0.44 -7.15 -0.17
CA ASN A 52 0.47 -7.53 0.90
C ASN A 52 0.05 -6.90 2.25
N LEU A 53 -0.65 -7.67 3.07
CA LEU A 53 -1.12 -7.22 4.38
C LEU A 53 0.04 -6.90 5.33
N ASN A 54 1.15 -7.63 5.23
CA ASN A 54 2.30 -7.43 6.12
C ASN A 54 2.99 -6.10 5.84
N ALA A 55 3.21 -5.75 4.58
CA ALA A 55 3.76 -4.45 4.19
C ALA A 55 2.89 -3.29 4.70
N ALA A 56 1.56 -3.41 4.58
CA ALA A 56 0.66 -2.40 5.11
C ALA A 56 0.69 -2.33 6.65
N MET A 57 0.83 -3.46 7.34
CA MET A 57 0.98 -3.50 8.81
C MET A 57 2.28 -2.84 9.30
N GLU A 58 3.36 -2.89 8.53
CA GLU A 58 4.63 -2.22 8.87
C GLU A 58 4.51 -0.69 8.87
N ILE A 59 3.61 -0.15 8.04
CA ILE A 59 3.29 1.28 7.94
C ILE A 59 2.16 1.65 8.92
N SER A 60 1.72 0.73 9.78
CA SER A 60 0.61 0.92 10.71
C SER A 60 1.06 1.00 12.17
N THR A 61 0.27 1.66 13.01
CA THR A 61 0.52 1.59 14.46
C THR A 61 0.29 0.15 14.98
N PRO A 62 0.94 -0.26 16.08
CA PRO A 62 0.77 -1.63 16.61
C PRO A 62 -0.69 -1.99 16.93
N ARG A 63 -1.50 -0.99 17.32
CA ARG A 63 -2.93 -1.16 17.54
C ARG A 63 -3.65 -1.43 16.22
N HIS A 64 -3.42 -0.61 15.20
CA HIS A 64 -4.05 -0.76 13.90
C HIS A 64 -3.62 -2.05 13.20
N ALA A 65 -2.33 -2.38 13.24
CA ALA A 65 -1.81 -3.65 12.72
C ALA A 65 -2.44 -4.89 13.38
N ARG A 66 -2.83 -4.82 14.66
CA ARG A 66 -3.57 -5.90 15.32
C ARG A 66 -4.97 -6.09 14.75
N ILE A 67 -5.66 -4.99 14.45
CA ILE A 67 -6.96 -5.00 13.78
C ILE A 67 -6.80 -5.57 12.37
N MET A 68 -5.81 -5.11 11.60
CA MET A 68 -5.53 -5.62 10.27
C MET A 68 -5.33 -7.14 10.26
N ARG A 69 -4.52 -7.65 11.20
CA ARG A 69 -4.23 -9.08 11.35
C ARG A 69 -5.48 -9.93 11.58
N SER A 70 -6.52 -9.41 12.25
CA SER A 70 -7.76 -10.19 12.48
C SER A 70 -8.55 -10.47 11.20
N TYR A 71 -8.29 -9.74 10.11
CA TYR A 71 -8.92 -9.97 8.82
C TYR A 71 -8.20 -11.00 7.95
N GLY A 72 -7.00 -11.47 8.33
CA GLY A 72 -6.28 -12.54 7.64
C GLY A 72 -5.57 -12.12 6.34
N THR A 73 -6.27 -11.46 5.40
CA THR A 73 -5.71 -11.08 4.09
C THR A 73 -5.91 -9.60 3.76
N ALA A 74 -5.05 -9.05 2.89
CA ALA A 74 -5.19 -7.68 2.38
C ALA A 74 -6.56 -7.46 1.73
N SER A 75 -7.01 -8.40 0.89
CA SER A 75 -8.31 -8.32 0.22
C SER A 75 -9.50 -8.42 1.18
N GLN A 76 -9.42 -9.21 2.26
CA GLN A 76 -10.48 -9.25 3.27
C GLN A 76 -10.52 -7.95 4.09
N PHE A 77 -9.34 -7.42 4.45
CA PHE A 77 -9.26 -6.15 5.15
C PHE A 77 -9.79 -4.99 4.29
N ALA A 78 -9.35 -4.90 3.03
CA ALA A 78 -9.80 -3.89 2.08
C ALA A 78 -11.32 -4.00 1.83
N ARG A 79 -11.85 -5.20 1.52
CA ARG A 79 -13.30 -5.36 1.29
C ARG A 79 -14.15 -4.90 2.47
N ASN A 80 -13.74 -5.18 3.70
CA ASN A 80 -14.54 -4.84 4.88
C ASN A 80 -14.36 -3.39 5.35
N LEU A 81 -13.17 -2.82 5.19
CA LEU A 81 -12.89 -1.47 5.68
C LEU A 81 -13.40 -0.39 4.74
N VAL A 82 -13.41 -0.69 3.45
CA VAL A 82 -13.57 0.32 2.41
C VAL A 82 -14.61 -0.06 1.36
N ASN A 83 -15.11 -1.30 1.33
CA ASN A 83 -16.17 -1.74 0.40
C ASN A 83 -15.86 -1.46 -1.09
N MET A 84 -14.58 -1.33 -1.44
CA MET A 84 -14.15 -1.07 -2.81
C MET A 84 -13.74 -2.38 -3.48
N GLN A 85 -14.14 -2.55 -4.74
CA GLN A 85 -13.88 -3.73 -5.56
C GLN A 85 -13.12 -3.36 -6.84
N TYR A 86 -12.00 -2.65 -6.71
CA TYR A 86 -11.15 -2.34 -7.86
C TYR A 86 -10.30 -3.56 -8.27
N ASP A 87 -10.16 -3.75 -9.58
CA ASP A 87 -9.16 -4.67 -10.14
C ASP A 87 -7.75 -4.09 -9.97
N GLU A 88 -7.59 -2.82 -10.35
CA GLU A 88 -6.38 -1.99 -10.21
C GLU A 88 -6.79 -0.57 -9.80
N VAL A 89 -5.98 0.11 -8.98
CA VAL A 89 -6.29 1.45 -8.49
C VAL A 89 -5.07 2.37 -8.47
N THR A 90 -5.26 3.57 -9.00
CA THR A 90 -4.36 4.71 -8.84
C THR A 90 -4.71 5.43 -7.54
N ILE A 91 -3.71 5.67 -6.70
CA ILE A 91 -3.89 6.29 -5.37
C ILE A 91 -3.15 7.62 -5.34
N GLU A 92 -3.89 8.71 -5.18
CA GLU A 92 -3.34 10.06 -5.14
C GLU A 92 -3.69 10.77 -3.83
N VAL A 93 -2.75 11.58 -3.32
CA VAL A 93 -3.06 12.46 -2.19
C VAL A 93 -3.92 13.61 -2.70
N ASP A 94 -5.05 13.84 -2.05
CA ASP A 94 -5.85 15.04 -2.32
C ASP A 94 -5.04 16.26 -1.89
N MET A 95 -4.55 17.04 -2.85
CA MET A 95 -3.68 18.20 -2.63
C MET A 95 -4.46 19.49 -2.33
N THR A 96 -5.79 19.41 -2.13
CA THR A 96 -6.57 20.59 -1.73
C THR A 96 -6.06 21.13 -0.39
N ASN A 97 -6.14 22.45 -0.20
CA ASN A 97 -5.58 23.17 0.95
C ASN A 97 -5.96 22.60 2.34
N GLN A 98 -6.99 21.77 2.44
CA GLN A 98 -7.47 21.18 3.68
C GLN A 98 -6.61 20.00 4.16
N SER A 99 -6.12 19.13 3.26
CA SER A 99 -5.30 17.97 3.63
C SER A 99 -3.89 18.38 4.12
N LEU A 100 -3.32 19.44 3.52
CA LEU A 100 -2.00 19.97 3.85
C LEU A 100 -2.01 20.75 5.18
N ARG A 101 -3.15 21.32 5.59
CA ARG A 101 -3.31 22.10 6.83
C ARG A 101 -3.57 21.26 8.07
N GLU A 102 -3.93 19.98 7.93
CA GLU A 102 -4.28 19.11 9.06
C GLU A 102 -3.06 18.39 9.68
N GLN A 103 -1.84 18.80 9.32
CA GLN A 103 -0.60 18.34 9.96
C GLN A 103 -0.28 19.20 11.18
N TYR A 104 -0.47 18.65 12.37
CA TYR A 104 -0.20 19.32 13.64
C TYR A 104 0.86 18.54 14.43
N GLY A 105 2.11 19.00 14.37
CA GLY A 105 3.21 18.40 15.11
C GLY A 105 3.45 16.93 14.74
N ASN A 106 2.90 16.01 15.54
CA ASN A 106 3.05 14.57 15.38
C ASN A 106 1.79 13.86 14.89
N THR A 107 0.74 14.59 14.50
CA THR A 107 -0.47 13.99 13.91
C THR A 107 -0.78 14.63 12.56
N ALA A 108 -1.36 13.86 11.67
CA ALA A 108 -1.86 14.36 10.40
C ALA A 108 -3.16 13.64 10.02
N LYS A 109 -4.02 14.30 9.24
CA LYS A 109 -5.12 13.63 8.55
C LYS A 109 -4.92 13.82 7.06
N ILE A 110 -4.92 12.70 6.34
CA ILE A 110 -4.60 12.65 4.90
C ILE A 110 -5.84 12.15 4.18
N ASN A 111 -6.25 12.90 3.17
CA ASN A 111 -7.29 12.50 2.22
C ASN A 111 -6.60 11.95 0.97
N LEU A 112 -7.12 10.85 0.46
CA LEU A 112 -6.61 10.15 -0.71
C LEU A 112 -7.76 9.92 -1.68
N ILE A 113 -7.47 10.06 -2.96
CA ILE A 113 -8.36 9.77 -4.08
C ILE A 113 -7.92 8.42 -4.66
N PHE A 114 -8.88 7.54 -4.86
CA PHE A 114 -8.74 6.21 -5.44
C PHE A 114 -9.45 6.22 -6.77
N THR A 115 -8.70 6.05 -7.85
CA THR A 115 -9.26 5.97 -9.20
C THR A 115 -8.95 4.59 -9.74
N GLY A 116 -9.98 3.76 -9.89
CA GLY A 116 -9.82 2.40 -10.40
C GLY A 116 -10.87 2.05 -11.43
N GLN A 117 -10.75 0.84 -11.97
CA GLN A 117 -11.72 0.28 -12.91
C GLN A 117 -12.59 -0.75 -12.19
N LEU A 118 -13.91 -0.70 -12.45
CA LEU A 118 -14.88 -1.69 -12.02
C LEU A 118 -15.76 -2.04 -13.22
N HIS A 119 -15.71 -3.30 -13.67
CA HIS A 119 -16.46 -3.78 -14.85
C HIS A 119 -16.20 -2.96 -16.14
N GLY A 120 -14.99 -2.39 -16.28
CA GLY A 120 -14.61 -1.55 -17.42
C GLY A 120 -15.04 -0.09 -17.32
N GLU A 121 -15.66 0.32 -16.22
CA GLU A 121 -15.99 1.72 -15.92
C GLU A 121 -15.06 2.30 -14.85
N GLN A 122 -14.64 3.55 -15.06
CA GLN A 122 -13.83 4.27 -14.09
C GLN A 122 -14.72 4.64 -12.89
N VAL A 123 -14.25 4.31 -11.69
CA VAL A 123 -14.93 4.65 -10.44
C VAL A 123 -13.93 5.33 -9.51
N ASP A 124 -14.29 6.51 -9.03
CA ASP A 124 -13.51 7.28 -8.07
C ASP A 124 -14.09 7.16 -6.66
N ASP A 125 -13.22 6.96 -5.67
CA ASP A 125 -13.57 6.94 -4.24
C ASP A 125 -12.57 7.79 -3.45
N MET A 126 -12.96 8.29 -2.29
CA MET A 126 -12.11 9.09 -1.41
C MET A 126 -11.99 8.43 -0.04
N ARG A 127 -10.78 8.43 0.53
CA ARG A 127 -10.58 7.97 1.91
C ARG A 127 -9.70 8.89 2.72
N SER A 128 -10.07 9.02 3.98
CA SER A 128 -9.29 9.75 4.97
C SER A 128 -8.62 8.78 5.95
N VAL A 129 -7.38 9.07 6.30
CA VAL A 129 -6.64 8.33 7.35
C VAL A 129 -6.09 9.29 8.38
N SER A 130 -6.09 8.87 9.65
CA SER A 130 -5.34 9.54 10.70
C SER A 130 -3.96 8.94 10.83
N MET A 131 -2.95 9.79 10.79
CA MET A 131 -1.53 9.46 10.84
C MET A 131 -0.93 9.94 12.16
N VAL A 132 0.06 9.19 12.66
CA VAL A 132 0.88 9.60 13.81
C VAL A 132 2.37 9.48 13.47
N ARG A 133 3.15 10.47 13.88
CA ARG A 133 4.61 10.47 13.74
C ARG A 133 5.26 9.90 14.98
N LYS A 134 6.07 8.85 14.83
CA LYS A 134 6.85 8.23 15.91
C LYS A 134 8.29 8.03 15.45
N LYS A 135 9.24 8.60 16.21
CA LYS A 135 10.68 8.50 15.92
C LYS A 135 11.01 8.91 14.46
N GLY A 136 10.44 10.02 14.01
CA GLY A 136 10.67 10.55 12.66
C GLY A 136 9.82 9.94 11.55
N LYS A 137 9.23 8.74 11.74
CA LYS A 137 8.43 8.03 10.73
C LYS A 137 6.93 8.21 10.94
N TRP A 138 6.18 8.24 9.84
CA TRP A 138 4.71 8.31 9.85
C TRP A 138 4.08 6.92 9.82
N TYR A 139 3.02 6.74 10.59
CA TYR A 139 2.26 5.50 10.66
C TYR A 139 0.76 5.78 10.56
N VAL A 140 0.04 4.92 9.86
CA VAL A 140 -1.42 4.92 9.85
C VAL A 140 -1.93 4.43 11.21
N ASP A 141 -2.66 5.28 11.91
CA ASP A 141 -3.30 4.93 13.18
C ASP A 141 -4.73 4.43 13.01
N LYS A 142 -5.45 4.99 12.03
CA LYS A 142 -6.82 4.60 11.73
C LYS A 142 -7.20 5.00 10.32
N VAL A 143 -7.98 4.14 9.66
CA VAL A 143 -8.77 4.53 8.47
C VAL A 143 -10.10 5.10 8.97
N LEU A 144 -10.41 6.32 8.56
CA LEU A 144 -11.60 7.02 9.00
C LEU A 144 -12.79 6.55 8.16
N ALA A 145 -13.95 6.40 8.80
CA ALA A 145 -15.18 6.13 8.09
C ALA A 145 -15.50 7.32 7.18
N ASP A 146 -16.06 7.04 6.01
CA ASP A 146 -16.57 8.09 5.12
C ASP A 146 -17.67 8.88 5.87
N PRO A 147 -17.51 10.19 6.11
CA PRO A 147 -18.52 11.00 6.76
C PRO A 147 -19.83 11.12 5.95
N PHE A 148 -19.81 10.74 4.66
CA PHE A 148 -20.95 10.83 3.75
C PHE A 148 -21.62 9.48 3.45
N ALA A 149 -21.07 8.36 3.93
CA ALA A 149 -21.72 7.06 3.87
C ALA A 149 -22.93 7.05 4.82
N ARG A 150 -24.11 7.39 4.29
CA ARG A 150 -25.42 7.21 4.94
C ARG A 150 -26.15 6.00 4.41
#